data_AF-A0A554VBN6-F1
#
_entry.id   AF-A0A554VBN6-F1
#
_cell.length_a   1.000
_cell.length_b   1.000
_cell.length_c   1.000
_cell.angle_alpha   90.00
_cell.angle_beta   90.00
_cell.angle_gamma   90.00
#
_symmetry.space_group_name_H-M   'P 1'
#
loop_
_entity.id
_entity.type
_entity.pdbx_description
1 polymer ?
#
loop_
_entity_poly.entity_id
_entity_poly.type
_entity_poly.pdbx_seq_one_letter_code
_entity_poly.pdbx_strand_id
1 'polypeptide(L)'
;MRIRPIQISLFILLVLGGLFGLMFLSQKGGVQKAQTQDDGFSYEGVSVKYPAYTTFLGLEKDSSLTRQDVLEVTQIVTPLDIETSETKNDIALAEEIKQLPDFSKIDTTRIVRIKYPEDNPDFATELRKKLSSRSCRIIHYGDSQIEGDRITGYLRNRLQGMYGGSGPGFIPVLPVYRQISAIVEPSENWERFAFFDPTKKKFSHKRYGAYLSVSRFTAYQKVLPDSTKIDSLPIIKASVKIGKSKKTYAKFRRFTNIGLHYGNCNFPIKISVYNDGNLIQEDSLIADGGYHQYKIRTSVTPTDLKIELEGKVSADFYGLTLDGGSRVQIDNVAMRGASGTIFANSNATTYRQMVGQLKPKIVIMQYGGNTMPYLKDSIDVEKYAKRVTSQVNWIRRRAKNTSFIFIGPTDMCLPVNGKMETYPMLPYLNAKLTETCLENNVAYWSMFDAMGGKGSMKLWVDEKLTAKDYMHFTWKGTKIISELFFTALYLDLKEPENNDDA
;
A
#
# COMPACT_ATOMS: atom_id res chain seq x y z
N MET A 1 -58.43 -31.71 0.04
CA MET A 1 -58.85 -30.43 -0.56
C MET A 1 -58.08 -30.26 -1.88
N ARG A 2 -58.73 -30.39 -3.05
CA ARG A 2 -58.07 -30.17 -4.36
C ARG A 2 -58.04 -28.66 -4.64
N ILE A 3 -56.90 -28.01 -4.36
CA ILE A 3 -56.72 -26.58 -4.68
C ILE A 3 -56.58 -26.45 -6.20
N ARG A 4 -57.44 -25.63 -6.82
CA ARG A 4 -57.41 -25.41 -8.28
C ARG A 4 -56.27 -24.44 -8.62
N PRO A 5 -55.57 -24.60 -9.76
CA PRO A 5 -54.48 -23.70 -10.17
C PRO A 5 -54.84 -22.20 -10.16
N ILE A 6 -56.10 -21.87 -10.46
CA ILE A 6 -56.59 -20.48 -10.41
C ILE A 6 -56.65 -19.91 -8.99
N GLN A 7 -56.97 -20.73 -7.99
CA GLN A 7 -57.00 -20.32 -6.58
C GLN A 7 -55.57 -20.05 -6.07
N ILE A 8 -54.61 -20.86 -6.53
CA ILE A 8 -53.17 -20.63 -6.25
C ILE A 8 -52.73 -19.31 -6.89
N SER A 9 -53.09 -19.07 -8.16
CA SER A 9 -52.71 -17.84 -8.87
C SER A 9 -53.31 -16.58 -8.23
N LEU A 10 -54.59 -16.61 -7.86
CA LEU A 10 -55.25 -15.48 -7.17
C LEU A 10 -54.63 -15.21 -5.80
N PHE A 11 -54.31 -16.27 -5.05
CA PHE A 11 -53.62 -16.13 -3.77
C PHE A 11 -52.23 -15.49 -3.94
N ILE A 12 -51.45 -15.94 -4.93
CA ILE A 12 -50.14 -15.35 -5.24
C ILE A 12 -50.28 -13.87 -5.60
N LEU A 13 -51.22 -13.51 -6.48
CA LEU A 13 -51.45 -12.11 -6.86
C LEU A 13 -51.87 -11.23 -5.68
N LEU A 14 -52.72 -11.74 -4.78
CA LEU A 14 -53.15 -11.02 -3.60
C LEU A 14 -51.99 -10.81 -2.62
N VAL A 15 -51.15 -11.83 -2.40
CA VAL A 15 -49.94 -11.73 -1.58
C VAL A 15 -48.94 -10.74 -2.19
N LEU A 16 -48.65 -10.83 -3.49
CA LEU A 16 -47.74 -9.92 -4.18
C LEU A 16 -48.27 -8.47 -4.17
N GLY A 17 -49.58 -8.29 -4.38
CA GLY A 17 -50.23 -6.99 -4.30
C GLY A 17 -50.17 -6.39 -2.90
N GLY A 18 -50.36 -7.21 -1.86
CA GLY A 18 -50.20 -6.80 -0.47
C GLY A 18 -48.77 -6.38 -0.14
N LEU A 19 -47.78 -7.18 -0.55
CA LEU A 19 -46.36 -6.84 -0.41
C LEU A 19 -46.00 -5.55 -1.16
N PHE A 20 -46.48 -5.39 -2.39
CA PHE A 20 -46.28 -4.14 -3.14
C PHE A 20 -46.94 -2.94 -2.45
N GLY A 21 -48.15 -3.12 -1.90
CA GLY A 21 -48.84 -2.08 -1.11
C GLY A 21 -48.04 -1.63 0.12
N LEU A 22 -47.37 -2.56 0.81
CA LEU A 22 -46.49 -2.23 1.94
C LEU A 22 -45.34 -1.29 1.54
N MET A 23 -44.90 -1.29 0.27
CA MET A 23 -43.84 -0.39 -0.19
C MET A 23 -44.23 1.09 -0.17
N PHE A 24 -45.53 1.42 -0.24
CA PHE A 24 -46.02 2.81 -0.13
C PHE A 24 -46.05 3.31 1.31
N LEU A 25 -46.09 2.38 2.27
CA LEU A 25 -46.01 2.70 3.69
C LEU A 25 -44.54 2.84 4.15
N SER A 26 -43.59 2.27 3.39
CA SER A 26 -42.17 2.31 3.73
C SER A 26 -41.60 3.69 3.46
N GLN A 27 -40.84 4.23 4.41
CA GLN A 27 -40.20 5.52 4.29
C GLN A 27 -38.74 5.36 3.87
N LYS A 28 -38.31 6.22 2.94
CA LYS A 28 -36.91 6.31 2.55
C LYS A 28 -36.06 6.74 3.75
N GLY A 29 -35.02 5.97 4.04
CA GLY A 29 -34.19 6.19 5.22
C GLY A 29 -34.93 6.05 6.55
N GLY A 30 -36.11 5.43 6.54
CA GLY A 30 -36.93 5.17 7.72
C GLY A 30 -36.20 4.31 8.75
N VAL A 31 -35.23 3.50 8.32
CA VAL A 31 -34.41 2.67 9.21
C VAL A 31 -32.99 3.24 9.29
N GLN A 32 -32.63 3.77 10.46
CA GLN A 32 -31.26 4.24 10.70
C GLN A 32 -30.33 3.09 11.08
N LYS A 33 -29.16 3.03 10.42
CA LYS A 33 -28.04 2.18 10.78
C LYS A 33 -26.85 3.03 11.21
N ALA A 34 -25.84 2.37 11.79
CA ALA A 34 -24.63 3.04 12.28
C ALA A 34 -23.87 3.86 11.21
N GLN A 35 -24.03 3.55 9.91
CA GLN A 35 -23.33 4.24 8.83
C GLN A 35 -24.21 4.63 7.64
N THR A 36 -25.44 4.11 7.55
CA THR A 36 -26.35 4.33 6.42
C THR A 36 -27.79 4.46 6.88
N GLN A 37 -28.65 4.84 5.95
CA GLN A 37 -30.09 4.83 6.13
C GLN A 37 -30.68 3.87 5.09
N ASP A 38 -31.48 2.91 5.54
CA ASP A 38 -32.20 1.97 4.68
C ASP A 38 -33.68 2.34 4.64
N ASP A 39 -34.37 1.90 3.58
CA ASP A 39 -35.81 2.00 3.50
C ASP A 39 -36.46 1.07 4.52
N GLY A 40 -37.56 1.53 5.10
CA GLY A 40 -38.39 0.70 5.95
C GLY A 40 -39.32 1.48 6.85
N PHE A 41 -39.69 0.83 7.94
CA PHE A 41 -40.62 1.33 8.94
C PHE A 41 -39.93 1.38 10.28
N SER A 42 -40.18 2.42 11.06
CA SER A 42 -39.78 2.49 12.47
C SER A 42 -40.96 2.92 13.32
N TYR A 43 -41.30 2.09 14.31
CA TYR A 43 -42.38 2.35 15.26
C TYR A 43 -41.98 1.81 16.64
N GLU A 44 -42.12 2.64 17.68
CA GLU A 44 -41.84 2.28 19.09
C GLU A 44 -40.50 1.53 19.31
N GLY A 45 -39.45 1.95 18.62
CA GLY A 45 -38.11 1.36 18.75
C GLY A 45 -37.87 0.08 17.94
N VAL A 46 -38.89 -0.46 17.28
CA VAL A 46 -38.74 -1.57 16.33
C VAL A 46 -38.61 -1.01 14.92
N SER A 47 -37.54 -1.41 14.23
CA SER A 47 -37.29 -1.00 12.84
C SER A 47 -37.30 -2.22 11.92
N VAL A 48 -38.13 -2.18 10.88
CA VAL A 48 -38.26 -3.25 9.88
C VAL A 48 -37.79 -2.73 8.54
N LYS A 49 -36.73 -3.35 7.99
CA LYS A 49 -36.23 -3.03 6.65
C LYS A 49 -37.23 -3.49 5.60
N TYR A 50 -37.68 -2.59 4.74
CA TYR A 50 -38.58 -2.88 3.64
C TYR A 50 -38.42 -1.83 2.53
N PRO A 51 -38.31 -2.22 1.24
CA PRO A 51 -38.07 -1.27 0.15
C PRO A 51 -39.21 -0.25 0.02
N ALA A 52 -38.87 1.01 -0.25
CA ALA A 52 -39.84 2.01 -0.67
C ALA A 52 -40.19 1.80 -2.17
N TYR A 53 -41.41 2.18 -2.57
CA TYR A 53 -41.87 1.96 -3.95
C TYR A 53 -40.99 2.69 -4.99
N THR A 54 -40.45 3.88 -4.64
CA THR A 54 -39.54 4.65 -5.48
C THR A 54 -38.22 3.92 -5.72
N THR A 55 -37.65 3.36 -4.66
CA THR A 55 -36.42 2.57 -4.70
C THR A 55 -36.62 1.26 -5.46
N PHE A 56 -37.71 0.55 -5.20
CA PHE A 56 -38.01 -0.74 -5.84
C PHE A 56 -38.24 -0.62 -7.35
N LEU A 57 -39.01 0.39 -7.77
CA LEU A 57 -39.29 0.64 -9.18
C LEU A 57 -38.14 1.37 -9.91
N GLY A 58 -37.05 1.70 -9.21
CA GLY A 58 -35.90 2.41 -9.79
C GLY A 58 -36.26 3.80 -10.31
N LEU A 59 -37.23 4.47 -9.70
CA LEU A 59 -37.71 5.80 -10.13
C LEU A 59 -36.73 6.93 -9.77
N GLU A 60 -35.67 6.62 -9.02
CA GLU A 60 -34.63 7.57 -8.65
C GLU A 60 -33.46 7.53 -9.64
N LYS A 61 -33.05 8.71 -10.10
CA LYS A 61 -31.80 8.88 -10.84
C LYS A 61 -30.63 8.70 -9.85
N ASP A 62 -29.99 7.55 -9.90
CA ASP A 62 -28.72 7.33 -9.21
C ASP A 62 -27.59 8.02 -9.96
N SER A 63 -26.74 8.72 -9.19
CA SER A 63 -25.43 9.30 -9.53
C SER A 63 -25.29 9.99 -10.90
N SER A 64 -24.82 11.22 -10.91
CA SER A 64 -24.39 11.90 -12.16
C SER A 64 -23.27 11.17 -12.89
N LEU A 65 -22.57 10.24 -12.22
CA LEU A 65 -21.49 9.44 -12.77
C LEU A 65 -22.04 8.27 -13.60
N THR A 66 -21.58 8.16 -14.83
CA THR A 66 -21.95 7.14 -15.80
C THR A 66 -20.78 6.20 -16.06
N ARG A 67 -21.07 5.04 -16.67
CA ARG A 67 -20.04 4.11 -17.15
C ARG A 67 -19.03 4.79 -18.09
N GLN A 68 -19.51 5.73 -18.90
CA GLN A 68 -18.69 6.47 -19.85
C GLN A 68 -17.64 7.32 -19.12
N ASP A 69 -17.98 7.93 -17.99
CA ASP A 69 -17.04 8.73 -17.19
C ASP A 69 -15.85 7.88 -16.68
N VAL A 70 -16.10 6.65 -16.24
CA VAL A 70 -15.03 5.74 -15.82
C VAL A 70 -14.20 5.24 -16.99
N LEU A 71 -14.82 4.93 -18.13
CA LEU A 71 -14.08 4.58 -19.34
C LEU A 71 -13.15 5.72 -19.76
N GLU A 72 -13.62 6.96 -19.69
CA GLU A 72 -12.80 8.12 -19.98
C GLU A 72 -11.62 8.24 -19.00
N VAL A 73 -11.83 8.03 -17.69
CA VAL A 73 -10.72 7.97 -16.71
C VAL A 73 -9.66 6.94 -17.11
N THR A 74 -10.08 5.76 -17.56
CA THR A 74 -9.13 4.71 -17.99
C THR A 74 -8.41 5.05 -19.29
N GLN A 75 -8.98 5.92 -20.12
CA GLN A 75 -8.41 6.38 -21.38
C GLN A 75 -7.50 7.59 -21.22
N ILE A 76 -7.54 8.30 -20.06
CA ILE A 76 -6.61 9.41 -19.76
C ILE A 76 -5.17 8.92 -19.87
N VAL A 77 -4.89 7.68 -19.48
CA VAL A 77 -3.53 7.18 -19.41
C VAL A 77 -3.36 5.85 -20.11
N THR A 78 -2.16 5.59 -20.62
CA THR A 78 -1.76 4.27 -21.14
C THR A 78 -0.74 3.66 -20.18
N PRO A 79 -1.15 2.72 -19.31
CA PRO A 79 -0.24 2.11 -18.35
C PRO A 79 0.81 1.24 -19.04
N LEU A 80 2.03 1.19 -18.47
CA LEU A 80 3.06 0.27 -18.94
C LEU A 80 2.75 -1.17 -18.57
N ASP A 81 3.08 -2.08 -19.49
CA ASP A 81 3.04 -3.51 -19.22
C ASP A 81 4.29 -3.99 -18.46
N ILE A 82 4.13 -5.10 -17.73
CA ILE A 82 5.25 -5.77 -17.08
C ILE A 82 6.00 -6.53 -18.17
N GLU A 83 7.30 -6.23 -18.30
CA GLU A 83 8.18 -6.82 -19.31
C GLU A 83 8.49 -8.28 -18.98
N THR A 84 7.72 -9.20 -19.56
CA THR A 84 7.91 -10.65 -19.37
C THR A 84 8.87 -11.29 -20.37
N SER A 85 9.39 -10.56 -21.36
CA SER A 85 10.20 -11.13 -22.46
C SER A 85 11.70 -10.81 -22.34
N GLU A 86 12.53 -11.83 -22.54
CA GLU A 86 14.00 -11.77 -22.62
C GLU A 86 14.50 -11.34 -24.03
N THR A 87 13.61 -11.09 -25.00
CA THR A 87 14.00 -10.91 -26.42
C THR A 87 14.53 -9.52 -26.80
N LYS A 88 14.31 -8.47 -26.00
CA LYS A 88 14.88 -7.14 -26.26
C LYS A 88 16.12 -6.95 -25.39
N ASN A 89 17.26 -6.61 -26.00
CA ASN A 89 18.47 -6.20 -25.27
C ASN A 89 18.10 -5.13 -24.22
N ASP A 90 18.56 -5.30 -22.97
CA ASP A 90 18.23 -4.43 -21.82
C ASP A 90 18.50 -2.93 -22.10
N ILE A 91 19.36 -2.61 -23.08
CA ILE A 91 19.68 -1.24 -23.53
C ILE A 91 18.56 -0.66 -24.41
N ALA A 92 18.07 -1.39 -25.41
CA ALA A 92 17.00 -0.93 -26.30
C ALA A 92 15.66 -0.75 -25.56
N LEU A 93 15.43 -1.58 -24.53
CA LEU A 93 14.25 -1.50 -23.66
C LEU A 93 14.32 -0.29 -22.70
N ALA A 94 15.52 0.08 -22.25
CA ALA A 94 15.72 1.29 -21.45
C ALA A 94 15.45 2.59 -22.24
N GLU A 95 15.59 2.58 -23.56
CA GLU A 95 15.19 3.69 -24.44
C GLU A 95 13.67 3.77 -24.63
N GLU A 96 12.97 2.64 -24.65
CA GLU A 96 11.49 2.59 -24.68
C GLU A 96 10.89 3.06 -23.33
N ILE A 97 11.51 2.73 -22.18
CA ILE A 97 11.12 3.22 -20.84
C ILE A 97 11.40 4.72 -20.64
N LYS A 98 12.32 5.31 -21.41
CA LYS A 98 12.50 6.77 -21.46
C LYS A 98 11.29 7.47 -22.08
N GLN A 99 10.36 6.76 -22.72
CA GLN A 99 9.10 7.34 -23.16
C GLN A 99 8.32 7.82 -21.94
N LEU A 100 8.51 9.10 -21.65
CA LEU A 100 7.59 9.93 -20.89
C LEU A 100 6.16 9.68 -21.41
N PRO A 101 5.12 9.84 -20.57
CA PRO A 101 3.75 9.78 -21.07
C PRO A 101 3.63 10.65 -22.33
N ASP A 102 3.07 10.09 -23.40
CA ASP A 102 2.85 10.86 -24.62
C ASP A 102 1.69 11.82 -24.40
N PHE A 103 2.00 13.02 -23.91
CA PHE A 103 1.01 14.04 -23.58
C PHE A 103 0.26 14.59 -24.79
N SER A 104 0.70 14.30 -26.02
CA SER A 104 -0.07 14.63 -27.23
C SER A 104 -1.37 13.82 -27.34
N LYS A 105 -1.50 12.74 -26.56
CA LYS A 105 -2.64 11.81 -26.56
C LYS A 105 -3.39 11.78 -25.22
N ILE A 106 -2.98 12.59 -24.24
CA ILE A 106 -3.52 12.59 -22.89
C ILE A 106 -4.16 13.95 -22.62
N ASP A 107 -5.46 13.96 -22.31
CA ASP A 107 -6.11 15.15 -21.77
C ASP A 107 -5.68 15.37 -20.31
N THR A 108 -4.63 16.17 -20.14
CA THR A 108 -4.03 16.45 -18.83
C THR A 108 -4.93 17.27 -17.90
N THR A 109 -5.97 17.93 -18.43
CA THR A 109 -6.91 18.73 -17.61
C THR A 109 -7.79 17.85 -16.71
N ARG A 110 -7.92 16.58 -17.08
CA ARG A 110 -8.74 15.59 -16.37
C ARG A 110 -7.96 14.81 -15.31
N ILE A 111 -6.65 15.01 -15.23
CA ILE A 111 -5.80 14.34 -14.24
C ILE A 111 -5.98 15.03 -12.89
N VAL A 112 -6.39 14.26 -11.88
CA VAL A 112 -6.39 14.72 -10.50
C VAL A 112 -4.95 14.95 -10.04
N ARG A 113 -4.60 16.23 -9.85
CA ARG A 113 -3.27 16.69 -9.45
C ARG A 113 -2.98 16.44 -7.97
N ILE A 114 -1.70 16.42 -7.62
CA ILE A 114 -1.29 16.40 -6.22
C ILE A 114 -1.56 17.78 -5.63
N LYS A 115 -2.21 17.83 -4.48
CA LYS A 115 -2.40 19.06 -3.72
C LYS A 115 -1.17 19.28 -2.82
N TYR A 116 -0.63 20.48 -2.85
CA TYR A 116 0.56 20.86 -2.08
C TYR A 116 0.21 21.83 -0.94
N PRO A 117 0.95 21.80 0.18
CA PRO A 117 0.72 22.72 1.29
C PRO A 117 0.85 24.19 0.86
N GLU A 118 -0.16 25.01 1.16
CA GLU A 118 -0.15 26.44 0.79
C GLU A 118 1.00 27.21 1.46
N ASP A 119 1.31 26.87 2.71
CA ASP A 119 2.43 27.43 3.47
C ASP A 119 3.81 26.95 2.97
N ASN A 120 3.87 26.07 1.97
CA ASN A 120 5.11 25.60 1.36
C ASN A 120 5.00 25.57 -0.18
N PRO A 121 5.05 26.74 -0.85
CA PRO A 121 4.93 26.81 -2.30
C PRO A 121 6.07 26.08 -3.04
N ASP A 122 7.22 25.89 -2.40
CA ASP A 122 8.38 25.20 -2.96
C ASP A 122 8.30 23.67 -2.87
N PHE A 123 7.22 23.09 -2.32
CA PHE A 123 7.14 21.65 -2.04
C PHE A 123 7.43 20.78 -3.27
N ALA A 124 6.82 21.10 -4.42
CA ALA A 124 7.04 20.35 -5.66
C ALA A 124 8.49 20.48 -6.15
N THR A 125 9.07 21.68 -6.08
CA THR A 125 10.49 21.93 -6.39
C THR A 125 11.42 21.14 -5.46
N GLU A 126 11.10 21.05 -4.16
CA GLU A 126 11.87 20.23 -3.22
C GLU A 126 11.81 18.74 -3.56
N LEU A 127 10.62 18.22 -3.92
CA LEU A 127 10.46 16.84 -4.36
C LEU A 127 11.35 16.57 -5.59
N ARG A 128 11.31 17.47 -6.58
CA ARG A 128 12.17 17.38 -7.77
C ARG A 128 13.64 17.34 -7.41
N LYS A 129 14.10 18.28 -6.58
CA LYS A 129 15.50 18.34 -6.10
C LYS A 129 15.90 17.05 -5.36
N LYS A 130 15.01 16.50 -4.54
CA LYS A 130 15.23 15.23 -3.83
C LYS A 130 15.36 14.07 -4.82
N LEU A 131 14.46 13.93 -5.79
CA LEU A 131 14.46 12.88 -6.81
C LEU A 131 15.69 12.94 -7.73
N SER A 132 16.10 14.15 -8.14
CA SER A 132 17.28 14.39 -8.98
C SER A 132 18.62 14.23 -8.26
N SER A 133 18.61 14.08 -6.94
CA SER A 133 19.84 13.99 -6.16
C SER A 133 20.60 12.67 -6.37
N ARG A 134 21.89 12.65 -6.00
CA ARG A 134 22.74 11.44 -6.12
C ARG A 134 22.14 10.19 -5.47
N SER A 135 21.34 10.35 -4.41
CA SER A 135 20.63 9.25 -3.76
C SER A 135 19.30 9.74 -3.19
N CYS A 136 18.21 9.08 -3.57
CA CYS A 136 16.87 9.37 -3.13
C CYS A 136 16.15 8.07 -2.76
N ARG A 137 16.17 7.73 -1.48
CA ARG A 137 15.35 6.64 -0.95
C ARG A 137 13.95 7.14 -0.62
N ILE A 138 12.96 6.39 -1.09
CA ILE A 138 11.54 6.60 -0.84
C ILE A 138 11.04 5.39 -0.05
N ILE A 139 10.32 5.63 1.04
CA ILE A 139 9.61 4.54 1.74
C ILE A 139 8.12 4.72 1.49
N HIS A 140 7.51 3.74 0.83
CA HIS A 140 6.07 3.69 0.56
C HIS A 140 5.41 2.77 1.58
N TYR A 141 4.82 3.38 2.59
CA TYR A 141 3.97 2.74 3.57
C TYR A 141 2.53 2.68 3.05
N GLY A 142 1.92 1.51 3.07
CA GLY A 142 0.52 1.39 2.69
C GLY A 142 -0.09 0.09 3.16
N ASP A 143 -1.34 -0.14 2.80
CA ASP A 143 -2.12 -1.30 3.22
C ASP A 143 -2.09 -2.44 2.17
N SER A 144 -3.18 -3.20 2.06
CA SER A 144 -3.31 -4.31 1.12
C SER A 144 -3.18 -3.88 -0.36
N GLN A 145 -3.43 -2.62 -0.70
CA GLN A 145 -3.35 -2.14 -2.09
C GLN A 145 -1.92 -2.20 -2.67
N ILE A 146 -0.89 -2.10 -1.82
CA ILE A 146 0.52 -2.15 -2.26
C ILE A 146 1.16 -3.54 -2.08
N GLU A 147 0.39 -4.53 -1.61
CA GLU A 147 0.88 -5.91 -1.49
C GLU A 147 1.31 -6.50 -2.84
N GLY A 148 2.35 -7.33 -2.79
CA GLY A 148 2.94 -7.89 -4.00
C GLY A 148 3.67 -6.86 -4.86
N ASP A 149 3.97 -5.68 -4.31
CA ASP A 149 4.67 -4.59 -4.99
C ASP A 149 3.90 -4.02 -6.19
N ARG A 150 2.56 -4.11 -6.11
CA ARG A 150 1.60 -3.77 -7.15
C ARG A 150 1.69 -2.31 -7.60
N ILE A 151 1.39 -1.38 -6.69
CA ILE A 151 1.44 0.07 -6.95
C ILE A 151 2.88 0.59 -6.83
N THR A 152 3.56 0.22 -5.74
CA THR A 152 4.92 0.67 -5.45
C THR A 152 5.90 0.26 -6.54
N GLY A 153 5.79 -0.96 -7.07
CA GLY A 153 6.63 -1.43 -8.17
C GLY A 153 6.38 -0.66 -9.46
N TYR A 154 5.12 -0.36 -9.78
CA TYR A 154 4.83 0.50 -10.94
C TYR A 154 5.50 1.87 -10.80
N LEU A 155 5.26 2.55 -9.67
CA LEU A 155 5.87 3.85 -9.37
C LEU A 155 7.40 3.80 -9.39
N ARG A 156 7.99 2.76 -8.80
CA ARG A 156 9.44 2.54 -8.78
C ARG A 156 10.00 2.43 -10.18
N ASN A 157 9.39 1.63 -11.05
CA ASN A 157 9.85 1.48 -12.43
C ASN A 157 9.87 2.83 -13.16
N ARG A 158 8.80 3.60 -13.02
CA ARG A 158 8.67 4.92 -13.67
C ARG A 158 9.69 5.94 -13.16
N LEU A 159 9.82 6.09 -11.83
CA LEU A 159 10.77 7.04 -11.24
C LEU A 159 12.23 6.65 -11.49
N GLN A 160 12.55 5.35 -11.47
CA GLN A 160 13.88 4.86 -11.85
C GLN A 160 14.16 5.02 -13.36
N GLY A 161 13.12 5.04 -14.20
CA GLY A 161 13.20 5.42 -15.61
C GLY A 161 13.67 6.86 -15.78
N MET A 162 13.02 7.79 -15.08
CA MET A 162 13.29 9.23 -15.17
C MET A 162 14.59 9.67 -14.50
N TYR A 163 14.78 9.31 -13.24
CA TYR A 163 15.87 9.83 -12.40
C TYR A 163 17.06 8.87 -12.29
N GLY A 164 16.93 7.68 -12.89
CA GLY A 164 17.85 6.57 -12.73
C GLY A 164 17.74 5.89 -11.37
N GLY A 165 18.53 4.83 -11.20
CA GLY A 165 18.38 3.87 -10.10
C GLY A 165 17.84 2.54 -10.63
N SER A 166 17.96 1.51 -9.81
CA SER A 166 17.52 0.15 -10.15
C SER A 166 17.47 -0.72 -8.89
N GLY A 167 16.94 -1.92 -9.03
CA GLY A 167 16.70 -2.85 -7.94
C GLY A 167 15.31 -2.67 -7.31
N PRO A 168 14.78 -3.71 -6.66
CA PRO A 168 13.42 -3.70 -6.11
C PRO A 168 13.33 -3.07 -4.72
N GLY A 169 14.43 -2.65 -4.10
CA GLY A 169 14.42 -2.05 -2.76
C GLY A 169 14.12 -3.07 -1.66
N PHE A 170 13.31 -2.69 -0.69
CA PHE A 170 12.97 -3.52 0.48
C PHE A 170 12.15 -4.78 0.14
N ILE A 171 12.57 -5.92 0.68
CA ILE A 171 11.81 -7.18 0.73
C ILE A 171 11.97 -7.83 2.12
N PRO A 172 10.89 -8.28 2.78
CA PRO A 172 10.99 -9.01 4.05
C PRO A 172 11.71 -10.35 3.87
N VAL A 173 12.43 -10.83 4.90
CA VAL A 173 13.09 -12.16 4.86
C VAL A 173 12.08 -13.28 4.61
N LEU A 174 10.94 -13.23 5.29
CA LEU A 174 9.81 -14.13 5.07
C LEU A 174 8.63 -13.35 4.47
N PRO A 175 8.43 -13.38 3.15
CA PRO A 175 7.29 -12.76 2.50
C PRO A 175 5.98 -13.45 2.88
N VAL A 176 4.92 -12.69 3.17
CA VAL A 176 3.56 -13.21 3.48
C VAL A 176 2.57 -13.02 2.33
N TYR A 177 3.08 -12.55 1.20
CA TYR A 177 2.37 -12.37 -0.06
C TYR A 177 3.30 -12.77 -1.19
N ARG A 178 2.71 -13.11 -2.33
CA ARG A 178 3.46 -13.37 -3.55
C ARG A 178 4.09 -12.06 -4.04
N GLN A 179 5.33 -11.80 -3.66
CA GLN A 179 6.13 -10.72 -4.21
C GLN A 179 6.74 -11.17 -5.54
N ILE A 180 6.79 -10.29 -6.52
CA ILE A 180 7.26 -10.60 -7.88
C ILE A 180 8.61 -9.98 -8.19
N SER A 181 9.14 -9.13 -7.31
CA SER A 181 10.21 -8.17 -7.61
C SER A 181 11.61 -8.76 -7.49
N ALA A 182 11.78 -9.79 -6.68
CA ALA A 182 12.97 -10.65 -6.65
C ALA A 182 12.58 -12.09 -6.31
N ILE A 183 13.55 -13.00 -6.30
CA ILE A 183 13.41 -14.29 -5.63
C ILE A 183 13.93 -14.09 -4.21
N VAL A 184 13.11 -14.42 -3.20
CA VAL A 184 13.50 -14.44 -1.78
C VAL A 184 12.85 -15.68 -1.17
N GLU A 185 13.67 -16.70 -0.94
CA GLU A 185 13.25 -18.03 -0.54
C GLU A 185 13.92 -18.39 0.81
N PRO A 186 13.21 -18.15 1.93
CA PRO A 186 13.69 -18.53 3.26
C PRO A 186 13.58 -20.05 3.49
N SER A 187 14.49 -20.61 4.28
CA SER A 187 14.38 -21.98 4.81
C SER A 187 13.24 -22.13 5.84
N GLU A 188 12.93 -23.34 6.26
CA GLU A 188 11.76 -23.67 7.10
C GLU A 188 11.70 -22.97 8.47
N ASN A 189 12.86 -22.68 9.10
CA ASN A 189 12.90 -22.19 10.49
C ASN A 189 12.44 -20.72 10.69
N TRP A 190 12.17 -19.98 9.61
CA TRP A 190 11.81 -18.57 9.73
C TRP A 190 10.36 -18.39 10.19
N GLU A 191 10.16 -17.57 11.22
CA GLU A 191 8.86 -17.03 11.61
C GLU A 191 8.86 -15.49 11.48
N ARG A 192 7.77 -14.92 10.96
CA ARG A 192 7.58 -13.48 10.82
C ARG A 192 6.60 -12.93 11.84
N PHE A 193 6.94 -11.77 12.36
CA PHE A 193 6.12 -10.96 13.27
C PHE A 193 6.00 -9.56 12.69
N ALA A 194 4.78 -9.12 12.42
CA ALA A 194 4.52 -7.74 12.01
C ALA A 194 3.78 -6.98 13.11
N PHE A 195 4.15 -5.72 13.32
CA PHE A 195 3.52 -4.90 14.36
C PHE A 195 2.04 -4.61 14.07
N PHE A 196 1.67 -4.65 12.78
CA PHE A 196 0.32 -4.48 12.27
C PHE A 196 -0.47 -5.77 12.14
N ASP A 197 0.11 -6.93 12.45
CA ASP A 197 -0.62 -8.20 12.41
C ASP A 197 -1.48 -8.35 13.69
N PRO A 198 -2.82 -8.39 13.58
CA PRO A 198 -3.69 -8.56 14.75
C PRO A 198 -3.71 -10.00 15.28
N THR A 199 -3.26 -10.98 14.50
CA THR A 199 -3.34 -12.42 14.82
C THR A 199 -2.15 -12.89 15.66
N LYS A 200 -1.05 -12.12 15.68
CA LYS A 200 0.17 -12.46 16.41
C LYS A 200 0.35 -11.58 17.64
N LYS A 201 0.85 -12.16 18.72
CA LYS A 201 1.23 -11.41 19.92
C LYS A 201 2.42 -10.50 19.60
N LYS A 202 2.26 -9.21 19.91
CA LYS A 202 3.33 -8.22 19.74
C LYS A 202 4.42 -8.43 20.79
N PHE A 203 5.67 -8.27 20.38
CA PHE A 203 6.81 -8.30 21.29
C PHE A 203 6.76 -7.12 22.27
N SER A 204 7.16 -7.36 23.52
CA SER A 204 7.15 -6.34 24.57
C SER A 204 8.06 -5.15 24.25
N HIS A 205 9.21 -5.39 23.62
CA HIS A 205 10.18 -4.36 23.25
C HIS A 205 9.75 -3.50 22.04
N LYS A 206 8.78 -3.96 21.24
CA LYS A 206 8.23 -3.28 20.06
C LYS A 206 9.28 -2.81 19.03
N ARG A 207 10.45 -3.45 18.98
CA ARG A 207 11.57 -3.12 18.07
C ARG A 207 11.34 -3.74 16.69
N TYR A 208 10.41 -3.17 15.93
CA TYR A 208 10.06 -3.64 14.57
C TYR A 208 10.72 -2.82 13.45
N GLY A 209 11.56 -1.84 13.78
CA GLY A 209 12.29 -1.01 12.82
C GLY A 209 11.39 -0.13 11.94
N ALA A 210 11.98 0.43 10.88
CA ALA A 210 11.28 1.28 9.91
C ALA A 210 10.23 0.51 9.09
N TYR A 211 10.39 -0.80 8.93
CA TYR A 211 9.47 -1.64 8.15
C TYR A 211 8.32 -2.25 8.96
N LEU A 212 8.30 -2.02 10.28
CA LEU A 212 7.29 -2.53 11.22
C LEU A 212 7.04 -4.04 11.13
N SER A 213 8.06 -4.80 10.71
CA SER A 213 8.06 -6.26 10.72
C SER A 213 9.45 -6.82 10.93
N VAL A 214 9.52 -7.99 11.54
CA VAL A 214 10.75 -8.72 11.81
C VAL A 214 10.54 -10.20 11.52
N SER A 215 11.62 -10.88 11.16
CA SER A 215 11.70 -12.32 11.06
C SER A 215 12.74 -12.85 12.04
N ARG A 216 12.48 -14.03 12.61
CA ARG A 216 13.39 -14.74 13.51
C ARG A 216 13.48 -16.20 13.07
N PHE A 217 14.64 -16.83 13.21
CA PHE A 217 14.80 -18.25 12.91
C PHE A 217 14.83 -19.16 14.15
N THR A 218 14.62 -18.56 15.33
CA THR A 218 14.38 -19.27 16.60
C THR A 218 13.15 -18.66 17.25
N ALA A 219 12.46 -19.45 18.08
CA ALA A 219 11.31 -18.96 18.85
C ALA A 219 11.68 -17.71 19.68
N TYR A 220 10.74 -16.77 19.78
CA TYR A 220 10.91 -15.58 20.61
C TYR A 220 10.86 -15.96 22.09
N GLN A 221 11.86 -15.53 22.85
CA GLN A 221 11.92 -15.68 24.30
C GLN A 221 11.74 -14.30 24.95
N LYS A 222 10.76 -14.19 25.86
CA LYS A 222 10.48 -12.92 26.56
C LYS A 222 11.62 -12.48 27.48
N VAL A 223 12.32 -13.46 28.05
CA VAL A 223 13.51 -13.27 28.89
C VAL A 223 14.67 -13.91 28.15
N LEU A 224 15.79 -13.19 28.06
CA LEU A 224 17.00 -13.74 27.45
C LEU A 224 17.52 -14.90 28.31
N PRO A 225 18.01 -15.99 27.70
CA PRO A 225 18.60 -17.09 28.45
C PRO A 225 19.85 -16.59 29.18
N ASP A 226 20.05 -17.09 30.40
CA ASP A 226 21.30 -16.92 31.14
C ASP A 226 22.42 -17.80 30.55
N SER A 227 23.63 -17.68 31.10
CA SER A 227 24.79 -18.44 30.63
C SER A 227 24.61 -19.95 30.73
N THR A 228 23.86 -20.45 31.71
CA THR A 228 23.64 -21.89 31.88
C THR A 228 22.60 -22.43 30.89
N LYS A 229 21.54 -21.65 30.58
CA LYS A 229 20.53 -22.03 29.58
C LYS A 229 21.06 -21.91 28.17
N ILE A 230 21.84 -20.88 27.84
CA ILE A 230 22.37 -20.71 26.48
C ILE A 230 23.26 -21.90 26.07
N ASP A 231 24.01 -22.47 27.00
CA ASP A 231 24.86 -23.64 26.73
C ASP A 231 24.02 -24.86 26.33
N SER A 232 22.86 -25.05 26.95
CA SER A 232 21.92 -26.13 26.66
C SER A 232 21.13 -25.98 25.35
N LEU A 233 21.08 -24.77 24.76
CA LEU A 233 20.30 -24.52 23.55
C LEU A 233 21.00 -25.09 22.31
N PRO A 234 20.26 -25.78 21.42
CA PRO A 234 20.82 -26.26 20.17
C PRO A 234 21.15 -25.09 19.24
N ILE A 235 22.17 -25.29 18.41
CA ILE A 235 22.46 -24.37 17.32
C ILE A 235 21.42 -24.61 16.22
N ILE A 236 20.75 -23.54 15.79
CA ILE A 236 19.78 -23.58 14.70
C ILE A 236 20.39 -22.90 13.48
N LYS A 237 20.23 -23.55 12.32
CA LYS A 237 20.63 -23.01 11.02
C LYS A 237 19.41 -22.50 10.27
N ALA A 238 19.56 -21.37 9.60
CA ALA A 238 18.58 -20.84 8.69
C ALA A 238 19.27 -20.23 7.48
N SER A 239 18.57 -20.20 6.35
CA SER A 239 19.08 -19.51 5.17
C SER A 239 17.99 -18.73 4.45
N VAL A 240 18.42 -17.80 3.61
CA VAL A 240 17.57 -17.13 2.64
C VAL A 240 18.30 -17.09 1.30
N LYS A 241 17.65 -17.65 0.27
CA LYS A 241 18.11 -17.58 -1.12
C LYS A 241 17.53 -16.33 -1.79
N ILE A 242 18.36 -15.64 -2.54
CA ILE A 242 18.09 -14.36 -3.17
C ILE A 242 18.50 -14.44 -4.64
N GLY A 243 17.64 -14.00 -5.54
CA GLY A 243 17.92 -14.02 -6.98
C GLY A 243 17.06 -13.04 -7.77
N LYS A 244 17.40 -12.84 -9.04
CA LYS A 244 16.58 -12.03 -9.96
C LYS A 244 15.26 -12.74 -10.29
N SER A 245 14.14 -12.00 -10.27
CA SER A 245 12.85 -12.50 -10.73
C SER A 245 12.68 -12.27 -12.24
N LYS A 246 12.11 -13.25 -12.94
CA LYS A 246 11.72 -13.13 -14.36
C LYS A 246 10.34 -12.51 -14.57
N LYS A 247 9.57 -12.28 -13.49
CA LYS A 247 8.16 -11.84 -13.54
C LYS A 247 7.99 -10.36 -13.18
N THR A 248 8.97 -9.53 -13.50
CA THR A 248 9.03 -8.13 -13.05
C THR A 248 9.75 -7.24 -14.07
N TYR A 249 9.71 -5.92 -13.86
CA TYR A 249 10.35 -4.92 -14.73
C TYR A 249 11.87 -5.11 -14.83
N ALA A 250 12.47 -4.80 -15.99
CA ALA A 250 13.90 -5.02 -16.23
C ALA A 250 14.81 -4.35 -15.20
N LYS A 251 14.48 -3.12 -14.78
CA LYS A 251 15.27 -2.39 -13.77
C LYS A 251 15.30 -3.09 -12.41
N PHE A 252 14.33 -3.93 -12.08
CA PHE A 252 14.32 -4.63 -10.79
C PHE A 252 15.29 -5.80 -10.81
N ARG A 253 15.63 -6.33 -11.98
CA ARG A 253 16.62 -7.40 -12.18
C ARG A 253 18.06 -6.90 -12.08
N ARG A 254 18.29 -5.65 -11.66
CA ARG A 254 19.59 -4.98 -11.55
C ARG A 254 19.83 -4.52 -10.12
N PHE A 255 20.35 -5.40 -9.28
CA PHE A 255 20.77 -5.10 -7.91
C PHE A 255 22.11 -5.77 -7.58
N THR A 256 23.01 -5.03 -6.95
CA THR A 256 24.36 -5.51 -6.58
C THR A 256 24.75 -5.12 -5.16
N ASN A 257 23.96 -4.26 -4.52
CA ASN A 257 24.11 -3.86 -3.13
C ASN A 257 22.95 -4.47 -2.35
N ILE A 258 23.28 -5.43 -1.48
CA ILE A 258 22.31 -6.15 -0.67
C ILE A 258 22.55 -5.80 0.78
N GLY A 259 21.53 -5.25 1.45
CA GLY A 259 21.57 -4.93 2.86
C GLY A 259 20.67 -5.87 3.66
N LEU A 260 21.24 -6.70 4.53
CA LEU A 260 20.48 -7.44 5.54
C LEU A 260 20.37 -6.57 6.80
N HIS A 261 19.16 -6.14 7.10
CA HIS A 261 18.86 -5.30 8.25
C HIS A 261 18.50 -6.18 9.44
N TYR A 262 19.21 -6.01 10.55
CA TYR A 262 18.96 -6.78 11.78
C TYR A 262 19.17 -5.93 13.03
N GLY A 263 18.66 -6.40 14.15
CA GLY A 263 18.93 -5.81 15.45
C GLY A 263 18.43 -6.68 16.58
N ASN A 264 18.49 -6.19 17.82
CA ASN A 264 18.17 -7.02 18.99
C ASN A 264 18.95 -8.36 18.99
N CYS A 265 20.17 -8.32 18.44
CA CYS A 265 21.11 -9.43 18.44
C CYS A 265 21.88 -9.38 19.76
N ASN A 266 21.64 -10.33 20.65
CA ASN A 266 22.27 -10.36 21.99
C ASN A 266 23.21 -11.56 22.17
N PHE A 267 23.30 -12.44 21.16
CA PHE A 267 24.12 -13.64 21.17
C PHE A 267 24.84 -13.75 19.82
N PRO A 268 26.02 -14.39 19.77
CA PRO A 268 26.74 -14.60 18.52
C PRO A 268 25.89 -15.38 17.51
N ILE A 269 25.84 -14.86 16.28
CA ILE A 269 25.22 -15.51 15.12
C ILE A 269 26.27 -15.48 14.01
N LYS A 270 26.72 -16.66 13.58
CA LYS A 270 27.59 -16.79 12.42
C LYS A 270 26.77 -16.48 11.16
N ILE A 271 27.35 -15.75 10.23
CA ILE A 271 26.79 -15.45 8.91
C ILE A 271 27.77 -15.87 7.83
N SER A 272 27.30 -16.65 6.86
CA SER A 272 28.07 -17.07 5.68
C SER A 272 27.27 -16.76 4.43
N VAL A 273 27.88 -16.08 3.45
CA VAL A 273 27.22 -15.66 2.21
C VAL A 273 27.86 -16.37 1.04
N TYR A 274 27.04 -17.09 0.29
CA TYR A 274 27.42 -17.82 -0.91
C TYR A 274 26.80 -17.16 -2.13
N ASN A 275 27.52 -17.12 -3.25
CA ASN A 275 26.98 -16.74 -4.55
C ASN A 275 27.30 -17.84 -5.57
N ASP A 276 26.26 -18.45 -6.13
CA ASP A 276 26.37 -19.59 -7.04
C ASP A 276 27.22 -20.73 -6.43
N GLY A 277 27.01 -21.01 -5.14
CA GLY A 277 27.71 -22.04 -4.36
C GLY A 277 29.08 -21.63 -3.79
N ASN A 278 29.67 -20.53 -4.24
CA ASN A 278 30.98 -20.07 -3.76
C ASN A 278 30.84 -19.16 -2.54
N LEU A 279 31.60 -19.41 -1.47
CA LEU A 279 31.65 -18.53 -0.30
C LEU A 279 32.31 -17.19 -0.67
N ILE A 280 31.58 -16.09 -0.51
CA ILE A 280 32.06 -14.73 -0.84
C ILE A 280 32.28 -13.85 0.39
N GLN A 281 31.64 -14.16 1.53
CA GLN A 281 31.78 -13.40 2.76
C GLN A 281 31.39 -14.28 3.96
N GLU A 282 32.15 -14.22 5.05
CA GLU A 282 31.86 -14.91 6.31
C GLU A 282 32.22 -14.01 7.48
N ASP A 283 31.35 -13.95 8.49
CA ASP A 283 31.52 -13.09 9.67
C ASP A 283 30.66 -13.60 10.85
N SER A 284 30.68 -12.87 11.96
CA SER A 284 29.70 -12.94 13.05
C SER A 284 28.92 -11.63 13.16
N LEU A 285 27.60 -11.71 13.34
CA LEU A 285 26.78 -10.52 13.53
C LEU A 285 27.15 -9.81 14.84
N ILE A 286 27.21 -8.48 14.79
CA ILE A 286 27.41 -7.63 15.96
C ILE A 286 26.27 -7.88 16.97
N ALA A 287 26.63 -8.33 18.18
CA ALA A 287 25.71 -8.77 19.22
C ALA A 287 25.60 -7.76 20.38
N ASP A 288 25.27 -6.50 20.08
CA ASP A 288 25.13 -5.40 21.05
C ASP A 288 23.67 -5.00 21.33
N GLY A 289 22.71 -5.75 20.80
CA GLY A 289 21.27 -5.48 20.88
C GLY A 289 20.78 -4.29 20.03
N GLY A 290 21.69 -3.54 19.40
CA GLY A 290 21.42 -2.39 18.54
C GLY A 290 20.95 -2.77 17.14
N TYR A 291 20.57 -1.78 16.34
CA TYR A 291 20.30 -1.94 14.91
C TYR A 291 21.60 -1.91 14.10
N HIS A 292 21.71 -2.83 13.14
CA HIS A 292 22.83 -2.96 12.21
C HIS A 292 22.35 -3.29 10.80
N GLN A 293 23.22 -3.03 9.82
CA GLN A 293 23.05 -3.46 8.44
C GLN A 293 24.28 -4.24 8.01
N TYR A 294 24.11 -5.54 7.78
CA TYR A 294 25.13 -6.36 7.14
C TYR A 294 25.10 -6.12 5.64
N LYS A 295 26.21 -5.66 5.07
CA LYS A 295 26.32 -5.24 3.68
C LYS A 295 26.99 -6.34 2.86
N ILE A 296 26.34 -6.71 1.77
CA ILE A 296 26.81 -7.68 0.79
C ILE A 296 26.89 -6.97 -0.56
N ARG A 297 28.02 -7.14 -1.25
CA ARG A 297 28.23 -6.57 -2.58
C ARG A 297 28.62 -7.67 -3.56
N THR A 298 27.99 -7.66 -4.71
CA THR A 298 28.32 -8.55 -5.83
C THR A 298 28.75 -7.72 -7.04
N SER A 299 29.53 -8.32 -7.95
CA SER A 299 29.94 -7.65 -9.20
C SER A 299 28.79 -7.53 -10.20
N VAL A 300 27.89 -8.51 -10.21
CA VAL A 300 26.68 -8.58 -11.04
C VAL A 300 25.48 -8.97 -10.18
N THR A 301 24.27 -8.81 -10.73
CA THR A 301 23.07 -9.22 -9.98
C THR A 301 23.05 -10.73 -9.77
N PRO A 302 22.96 -11.20 -8.51
CA PRO A 302 23.04 -12.61 -8.23
C PRO A 302 21.81 -13.36 -8.74
N THR A 303 22.04 -14.59 -9.20
CA THR A 303 21.00 -15.57 -9.54
C THR A 303 20.69 -16.50 -8.39
N ASP A 304 21.72 -16.89 -7.63
CA ASP A 304 21.61 -17.81 -6.50
C ASP A 304 22.52 -17.36 -5.34
N LEU A 305 22.18 -16.23 -4.73
CA LEU A 305 22.85 -15.77 -3.53
C LEU A 305 22.18 -16.36 -2.30
N LYS A 306 22.92 -17.07 -1.46
CA LYS A 306 22.43 -17.68 -0.24
C LYS A 306 23.09 -17.03 0.97
N ILE A 307 22.29 -16.46 1.86
CA ILE A 307 22.74 -16.03 3.19
C ILE A 307 22.40 -17.15 4.16
N GLU A 308 23.42 -17.75 4.78
CA GLU A 308 23.29 -18.72 5.86
C GLU A 308 23.56 -18.06 7.21
N LEU A 309 22.74 -18.40 8.19
CA LEU A 309 22.80 -17.93 9.56
C LEU A 309 22.82 -19.13 10.50
N GLU A 310 23.71 -19.10 11.48
CA GLU A 310 23.87 -20.16 12.46
C GLU A 310 23.99 -19.56 13.86
N GLY A 311 23.08 -19.91 14.76
CA GLY A 311 23.09 -19.39 16.12
C GLY A 311 22.07 -20.08 17.03
N LYS A 312 22.26 -19.91 18.35
CA LYS A 312 21.37 -20.49 19.37
C LYS A 312 20.13 -19.63 19.64
N VAL A 313 20.26 -18.31 19.49
CA VAL A 313 19.18 -17.33 19.70
C VAL A 313 19.19 -16.34 18.54
N SER A 314 18.10 -16.27 17.79
CA SER A 314 17.95 -15.37 16.66
C SER A 314 17.98 -13.90 17.08
N ALA A 315 18.57 -13.06 16.22
CA ALA A 315 18.32 -11.62 16.20
C ALA A 315 16.91 -11.33 15.64
N ASP A 316 16.49 -10.07 15.67
CA ASP A 316 15.34 -9.58 14.89
C ASP A 316 15.82 -9.12 13.51
N PHE A 317 15.46 -9.86 12.46
CA PHE A 317 15.80 -9.48 11.08
C PHE A 317 14.68 -8.65 10.46
N TYR A 318 14.93 -7.36 10.19
CA TYR A 318 13.95 -6.43 9.63
C TYR A 318 13.67 -6.67 8.14
N GLY A 319 14.59 -7.33 7.43
CA GLY A 319 14.48 -7.69 6.01
C GLY A 319 15.70 -7.30 5.19
N LEU A 320 15.53 -7.34 3.88
CA LEU A 320 16.56 -7.12 2.86
C LEU A 320 16.29 -5.81 2.12
N THR A 321 17.33 -5.07 1.76
CA THR A 321 17.29 -4.05 0.71
C THR A 321 18.12 -4.54 -0.47
N LEU A 322 17.53 -4.55 -1.67
CA LEU A 322 18.17 -4.98 -2.91
C LEU A 322 18.26 -3.78 -3.86
N ASP A 323 19.42 -3.15 -3.93
CA ASP A 323 19.64 -1.93 -4.69
C ASP A 323 20.72 -2.11 -5.78
N GLY A 324 20.51 -1.51 -6.95
CA GLY A 324 21.51 -1.52 -8.02
C GLY A 324 22.54 -0.39 -7.97
N GLY A 325 22.53 0.40 -6.89
CA GLY A 325 23.44 1.52 -6.71
C GLY A 325 22.75 2.70 -6.07
N SER A 326 23.20 3.91 -6.40
CA SER A 326 22.60 5.17 -5.95
C SER A 326 21.52 5.67 -6.91
N ARG A 327 20.92 6.85 -6.65
CA ARG A 327 19.71 7.44 -7.28
C ARG A 327 18.41 6.95 -6.63
N VAL A 328 17.33 6.74 -7.39
CA VAL A 328 16.01 6.43 -6.83
C VAL A 328 15.94 4.97 -6.36
N GLN A 329 15.63 4.83 -5.08
CA GLN A 329 15.39 3.56 -4.39
C GLN A 329 14.00 3.65 -3.75
N ILE A 330 13.14 2.66 -3.92
CA ILE A 330 11.79 2.70 -3.33
C ILE A 330 11.51 1.42 -2.57
N ASP A 331 11.22 1.57 -1.29
CA ASP A 331 10.90 0.47 -0.38
C ASP A 331 9.39 0.28 -0.29
N ASN A 332 8.92 -0.93 -0.62
CA ASN A 332 7.50 -1.28 -0.51
C ASN A 332 7.18 -1.90 0.84
N VAL A 333 6.53 -1.14 1.73
CA VAL A 333 6.20 -1.60 3.08
C VAL A 333 4.69 -1.83 3.18
N ALA A 334 4.24 -2.95 2.62
CA ALA A 334 2.84 -3.36 2.65
C ALA A 334 2.40 -3.84 4.04
N MET A 335 1.40 -3.18 4.60
CA MET A 335 0.88 -3.40 5.95
C MET A 335 -0.60 -3.82 5.90
N ARG A 336 -0.85 -5.10 5.62
CA ARG A 336 -2.21 -5.67 5.52
C ARG A 336 -3.10 -5.19 6.67
N GLY A 337 -4.27 -4.63 6.33
CA GLY A 337 -5.27 -4.20 7.30
C GLY A 337 -4.88 -2.98 8.15
N ALA A 338 -3.73 -2.35 7.90
CA ALA A 338 -3.30 -1.21 8.70
C ALA A 338 -4.06 0.07 8.34
N SER A 339 -4.40 0.85 9.37
CA SER A 339 -5.03 2.17 9.25
C SER A 339 -4.05 3.32 9.00
N GLY A 340 -2.75 3.03 9.01
CA GLY A 340 -1.69 4.06 9.01
C GLY A 340 -1.47 4.74 10.37
N THR A 341 -2.13 4.29 11.46
CA THR A 341 -2.10 4.95 12.78
C THR A 341 -1.26 4.23 13.83
N ILE A 342 -0.23 3.49 13.42
CA ILE A 342 0.49 2.54 14.30
C ILE A 342 1.94 2.93 14.61
N PHE A 343 2.56 3.82 13.85
CA PHE A 343 4.00 4.12 13.92
C PHE A 343 4.44 4.60 15.30
N ALA A 344 3.66 5.48 15.91
CA ALA A 344 3.94 6.07 17.22
C ALA A 344 3.97 5.05 18.36
N ASN A 345 3.36 3.88 18.16
CA ASN A 345 3.33 2.79 19.13
C ASN A 345 4.54 1.85 19.01
N SER A 346 5.40 2.04 18.01
CA SER A 346 6.63 1.25 17.82
C SER A 346 7.82 1.81 18.62
N ASN A 347 8.92 1.06 18.68
CA ASN A 347 10.13 1.51 19.35
C ASN A 347 10.80 2.67 18.60
N ALA A 348 10.78 3.85 19.21
CA ALA A 348 11.33 5.08 18.65
C ALA A 348 12.83 5.03 18.36
N THR A 349 13.62 4.36 19.22
CA THR A 349 15.08 4.28 19.11
C THR A 349 15.48 3.44 17.91
N THR A 350 14.95 2.22 17.81
CA THR A 350 15.22 1.33 16.67
C THR A 350 14.72 1.94 15.36
N TYR A 351 13.53 2.55 15.36
CA TYR A 351 13.04 3.25 14.17
C TYR A 351 14.00 4.36 13.74
N ARG A 352 14.45 5.21 14.68
CA ARG A 352 15.41 6.30 14.42
C ARG A 352 16.74 5.79 13.87
N GLN A 353 17.32 4.75 14.47
CA GLN A 353 18.57 4.15 14.01
C GLN A 353 18.44 3.65 12.56
N MET A 354 17.34 2.95 12.27
CA MET A 354 17.10 2.41 10.94
C MET A 354 16.87 3.49 9.89
N VAL A 355 16.03 4.50 10.15
CA VAL A 355 15.85 5.61 9.19
C VAL A 355 17.08 6.50 9.09
N GLY A 356 17.92 6.57 10.13
CA GLY A 356 19.22 7.24 10.09
C GLY A 356 20.21 6.56 9.14
N GLN A 357 20.13 5.23 9.01
CA GLN A 357 20.89 4.45 8.03
C GLN A 357 20.28 4.53 6.62
N LEU A 358 18.96 4.37 6.50
CA LEU A 358 18.24 4.40 5.22
C LEU A 358 18.21 5.79 4.57
N LYS A 359 18.20 6.85 5.39
CA LYS A 359 18.13 8.27 4.99
C LYS A 359 17.04 8.55 3.93
N PRO A 360 15.77 8.19 4.20
CA PRO A 360 14.70 8.42 3.24
C PRO A 360 14.48 9.92 3.00
N LYS A 361 14.43 10.33 1.74
CA LYS A 361 14.14 11.71 1.34
C LYS A 361 12.66 11.96 1.13
N ILE A 362 11.91 10.90 0.82
CA ILE A 362 10.46 10.95 0.62
C ILE A 362 9.83 9.79 1.39
N VAL A 363 8.72 10.05 2.06
CA VAL A 363 7.85 9.03 2.63
C VAL A 363 6.48 9.18 2.01
N ILE A 364 5.96 8.10 1.44
CA ILE A 364 4.60 8.01 0.92
C ILE A 364 3.78 7.19 1.91
N MET A 365 2.63 7.71 2.34
CA MET A 365 1.69 7.02 3.22
C MET A 365 0.36 6.84 2.51
N GLN A 366 -0.04 5.60 2.24
CA GLN A 366 -1.26 5.28 1.51
C GLN A 366 -2.24 4.51 2.39
N TYR A 367 -3.25 5.19 2.93
CA TYR A 367 -4.18 4.63 3.91
C TYR A 367 -5.56 5.29 3.84
N GLY A 368 -6.51 4.73 4.61
CA GLY A 368 -7.86 5.25 4.79
C GLY A 368 -8.92 4.17 4.62
N GLY A 369 -8.73 3.29 3.63
CA GLY A 369 -9.73 2.29 3.25
C GLY A 369 -10.08 1.32 4.38
N ASN A 370 -9.06 0.80 5.07
CA ASN A 370 -9.26 -0.09 6.23
C ASN A 370 -9.88 0.59 7.46
N THR A 371 -9.92 1.93 7.50
CA THR A 371 -10.55 2.67 8.60
C THR A 371 -11.99 3.05 8.26
N MET A 372 -12.31 3.24 6.98
CA MET A 372 -13.61 3.73 6.52
C MET A 372 -14.82 2.96 7.10
N PRO A 373 -14.82 1.61 7.14
CA PRO A 373 -15.94 0.85 7.73
C PRO A 373 -16.19 1.11 9.23
N TYR A 374 -15.28 1.80 9.92
CA TYR A 374 -15.39 2.09 11.34
C TYR A 374 -15.71 3.56 11.67
N LEU A 375 -15.78 4.44 10.65
CA LEU A 375 -16.11 5.85 10.86
C LEU A 375 -17.62 6.04 10.73
N LYS A 376 -18.28 6.41 11.83
CA LYS A 376 -19.74 6.50 11.89
C LYS A 376 -20.26 7.90 11.62
N ASP A 377 -19.48 8.90 12.01
CA ASP A 377 -19.85 10.31 11.95
C ASP A 377 -18.64 11.21 11.61
N SER A 378 -18.87 12.52 11.55
CA SER A 378 -17.83 13.51 11.29
C SER A 378 -16.76 13.54 12.38
N ILE A 379 -17.10 13.29 13.64
CA ILE A 379 -16.17 13.31 14.77
C ILE A 379 -15.14 12.18 14.62
N ASP A 380 -15.58 10.98 14.23
CA ASP A 380 -14.71 9.85 13.95
C ASP A 380 -13.73 10.17 12.80
N VAL A 381 -14.22 10.79 11.73
CA VAL A 381 -13.41 11.22 10.59
C VAL A 381 -12.33 12.22 11.02
N GLU A 382 -12.71 13.26 11.76
CA GLU A 382 -11.77 14.27 12.27
C GLU A 382 -10.69 13.66 13.18
N LYS A 383 -11.10 12.76 14.09
CA LYS A 383 -10.17 12.05 14.98
C LYS A 383 -9.18 11.21 14.18
N TYR A 384 -9.64 10.53 13.13
CA TYR A 384 -8.77 9.74 12.27
C TYR A 384 -7.76 10.61 11.51
N ALA A 385 -8.21 11.69 10.86
CA ALA A 385 -7.34 12.61 10.13
C ALA A 385 -6.25 13.21 11.03
N LYS A 386 -6.61 13.67 12.24
CA LYS A 386 -5.65 14.15 13.26
C LYS A 386 -4.67 13.06 13.70
N ARG A 387 -5.11 11.81 13.81
CA ARG A 387 -4.25 10.68 14.19
C ARG A 387 -3.25 10.33 13.09
N VAL A 388 -3.64 10.45 11.82
CA VAL A 388 -2.76 10.27 10.66
C VAL A 388 -1.61 11.28 10.70
N THR A 389 -1.89 12.58 10.83
CA THR A 389 -0.84 13.60 10.89
C THR A 389 0.01 13.51 12.14
N SER A 390 -0.55 13.03 13.25
CA SER A 390 0.23 12.68 14.45
C SER A 390 1.28 11.60 14.16
N GLN A 391 0.98 10.61 13.29
CA GLN A 391 1.97 9.62 12.86
C GLN A 391 3.02 10.24 11.94
N VAL A 392 2.60 11.05 10.96
CA VAL A 392 3.53 11.77 10.07
C VAL A 392 4.52 12.58 10.90
N ASN A 393 4.03 13.36 11.87
CA ASN A 393 4.84 14.15 12.78
C ASN A 393 5.79 13.28 13.62
N TRP A 394 5.35 12.09 14.06
CA TRP A 394 6.21 11.14 14.75
C TRP A 394 7.35 10.63 13.83
N ILE A 395 7.06 10.33 12.57
CA ILE A 395 8.08 9.89 11.59
C ILE A 395 9.03 11.05 11.28
N ARG A 396 8.51 12.25 11.00
CA ARG A 396 9.26 13.47 10.68
C ARG A 396 10.31 13.84 11.74
N ARG A 397 9.99 13.65 13.03
CA ARG A 397 10.97 13.86 14.13
C ARG A 397 12.14 12.88 14.12
N ARG A 398 12.07 11.80 13.34
CA ARG A 398 13.07 10.71 13.29
C ARG A 398 13.77 10.64 11.93
N ALA A 399 13.03 10.88 10.85
CA ALA A 399 13.53 11.01 9.49
C ALA A 399 13.64 12.51 9.13
N LYS A 400 14.84 13.08 9.35
CA LYS A 400 15.11 14.49 9.05
C LYS A 400 15.24 14.70 7.54
N ASN A 401 14.87 15.90 7.05
CA ASN A 401 14.94 16.27 5.63
C ASN A 401 14.12 15.35 4.70
N THR A 402 12.94 14.93 5.17
CA THR A 402 12.02 14.03 4.46
C THR A 402 10.76 14.78 4.07
N SER A 403 10.39 14.75 2.78
CA SER A 403 9.07 15.18 2.30
C SER A 403 8.04 14.07 2.48
N PHE A 404 6.79 14.45 2.73
CA PHE A 404 5.70 13.49 2.95
C PHE A 404 4.61 13.67 1.90
N ILE A 405 4.20 12.56 1.30
CA ILE A 405 3.02 12.49 0.43
C ILE A 405 2.04 11.53 1.09
N PHE A 406 0.78 11.94 1.23
CA PHE A 406 -0.30 11.08 1.66
C PHE A 406 -1.21 10.76 0.47
N ILE A 407 -1.44 9.48 0.24
CA ILE A 407 -2.39 9.00 -0.75
C ILE A 407 -3.65 8.55 0.00
N GLY A 408 -4.77 9.20 -0.31
CA GLY A 408 -6.07 8.90 0.29
C GLY A 408 -6.62 7.52 -0.07
N PRO A 409 -7.75 7.12 0.54
CA PRO A 409 -8.42 5.88 0.22
C PRO A 409 -8.96 5.87 -1.22
N THR A 410 -9.21 4.67 -1.75
CA THR A 410 -10.05 4.47 -2.93
C THR A 410 -11.50 4.89 -2.64
N ASP A 411 -12.33 5.03 -3.68
CA ASP A 411 -13.77 4.82 -3.46
C ASP A 411 -14.02 3.40 -2.93
N MET A 412 -15.09 3.21 -2.17
CA MET A 412 -15.47 1.93 -1.58
C MET A 412 -16.98 1.93 -1.39
N CYS A 413 -17.62 0.79 -1.63
CA CYS A 413 -19.09 0.70 -1.52
C CYS A 413 -19.54 -0.21 -0.39
N LEU A 414 -20.80 0.01 0.03
CA LEU A 414 -21.54 -0.88 0.89
C LEU A 414 -22.98 -1.06 0.35
N PRO A 415 -23.68 -2.16 0.68
CA PRO A 415 -25.04 -2.38 0.20
C PRO A 415 -26.04 -1.48 0.93
N VAL A 416 -26.70 -0.59 0.20
CA VAL A 416 -27.82 0.27 0.65
C VAL A 416 -29.02 -0.09 -0.21
N ASN A 417 -30.12 -0.53 0.41
CA ASN A 417 -31.35 -0.88 -0.32
C ASN A 417 -31.17 -1.78 -1.57
N GLY A 418 -30.21 -2.72 -1.53
CA GLY A 418 -29.95 -3.65 -2.64
C GLY A 418 -29.05 -3.08 -3.75
N LYS A 419 -28.60 -1.84 -3.62
CA LYS A 419 -27.62 -1.19 -4.50
C LYS A 419 -26.28 -1.01 -3.77
N MET A 420 -25.19 -1.00 -4.53
CA MET A 420 -23.86 -0.71 -3.99
C MET A 420 -23.62 0.79 -4.08
N GLU A 421 -23.50 1.44 -2.93
CA GLU A 421 -23.29 2.89 -2.83
C GLU A 421 -21.99 3.21 -2.09
N THR A 422 -21.32 4.29 -2.48
CA THR A 422 -20.15 4.82 -1.77
C THR A 422 -20.46 5.02 -0.28
N TYR A 423 -19.50 4.68 0.60
CA TYR A 423 -19.60 4.98 2.03
C TYR A 423 -19.98 6.45 2.26
N PRO A 424 -21.05 6.77 3.02
CA PRO A 424 -21.53 8.15 3.15
C PRO A 424 -20.49 9.14 3.68
N MET A 425 -19.62 8.69 4.60
CA MET A 425 -18.56 9.52 5.18
C MET A 425 -17.28 9.59 4.33
N LEU A 426 -17.17 8.83 3.23
CA LEU A 426 -15.94 8.78 2.43
C LEU A 426 -15.60 10.09 1.71
N PRO A 427 -16.56 10.83 1.11
CA PRO A 427 -16.28 12.17 0.58
C PRO A 427 -15.77 13.13 1.65
N TYR A 428 -16.38 13.11 2.85
CA TYR A 428 -15.94 13.95 3.97
C TYR A 428 -14.56 13.53 4.49
N LEU A 429 -14.28 12.22 4.53
CA LEU A 429 -12.95 11.70 4.87
C LEU A 429 -11.89 12.18 3.87
N ASN A 430 -12.15 12.12 2.56
CA ASN A 430 -11.22 12.60 1.54
C ASN A 430 -10.93 14.10 1.70
N ALA A 431 -11.98 14.90 1.91
CA ALA A 431 -11.84 16.34 2.14
C ALA A 431 -11.04 16.64 3.43
N LYS A 432 -11.37 15.97 4.54
CA LYS A 432 -10.71 16.23 5.82
C LYS A 432 -9.27 15.74 5.85
N LEU A 433 -8.96 14.60 5.23
CA LEU A 433 -7.58 14.15 5.05
C LEU A 433 -6.78 15.13 4.20
N THR A 434 -7.38 15.67 3.12
CA THR A 434 -6.74 16.70 2.29
C THR A 434 -6.37 17.90 3.17
N GLU A 435 -7.36 18.55 3.79
CA GLU A 435 -7.18 19.72 4.65
C GLU A 435 -6.09 19.48 5.70
N THR A 436 -6.25 18.43 6.52
CA THR A 436 -5.35 18.15 7.63
C THR A 436 -3.93 17.80 7.17
N CYS A 437 -3.76 17.15 6.00
CA CYS A 437 -2.42 16.89 5.44
C CYS A 437 -1.74 18.20 5.00
N LEU A 438 -2.45 19.05 4.26
CA LEU A 438 -1.91 20.31 3.75
C LEU A 438 -1.48 21.23 4.90
N GLU A 439 -2.32 21.39 5.93
CA GLU A 439 -2.01 22.14 7.16
C GLU A 439 -0.76 21.61 7.91
N ASN A 440 -0.38 20.36 7.67
CA ASN A 440 0.75 19.71 8.34
C ASN A 440 1.98 19.55 7.43
N ASN A 441 2.08 20.34 6.35
CA ASN A 441 3.15 20.28 5.35
C ASN A 441 3.32 18.85 4.78
N VAL A 442 2.20 18.27 4.34
CA VAL A 442 2.12 16.95 3.68
C VAL A 442 1.35 17.12 2.38
N ALA A 443 1.95 16.78 1.25
CA ALA A 443 1.25 16.78 -0.03
C ALA A 443 0.19 15.67 -0.04
N TYR A 444 -0.96 15.90 -0.67
CA TYR A 444 -2.07 14.95 -0.69
C TYR A 444 -2.48 14.61 -2.13
N TRP A 445 -2.62 13.32 -2.42
CA TRP A 445 -3.23 12.86 -3.67
C TRP A 445 -4.50 12.07 -3.39
N SER A 446 -5.62 12.50 -3.98
CA SER A 446 -6.91 11.84 -3.81
C SER A 446 -7.04 10.67 -4.80
N MET A 447 -6.80 9.46 -4.30
CA MET A 447 -7.13 8.24 -5.06
C MET A 447 -8.64 8.14 -5.31
N PHE A 448 -9.47 8.57 -4.35
CA PHE A 448 -10.92 8.67 -4.48
C PHE A 448 -11.35 9.52 -5.68
N ASP A 449 -10.87 10.77 -5.78
CA ASP A 449 -11.23 11.66 -6.88
C ASP A 449 -10.62 11.16 -8.20
N ALA A 450 -9.40 10.61 -8.18
CA ALA A 450 -8.74 10.05 -9.36
C ALA A 450 -9.49 8.84 -9.97
N MET A 451 -10.28 8.13 -9.17
CA MET A 451 -11.17 7.07 -9.67
C MET A 451 -12.44 7.61 -10.35
N GLY A 452 -12.78 8.88 -10.14
CA GLY A 452 -14.04 9.51 -10.53
C GLY A 452 -14.91 9.92 -9.33
N GLY A 453 -14.43 9.75 -8.10
CA GLY A 453 -15.14 10.17 -6.89
C GLY A 453 -16.32 9.28 -6.52
N LYS A 454 -17.38 9.88 -5.97
CA LYS A 454 -18.56 9.18 -5.44
C LYS A 454 -19.25 8.35 -6.53
N GLY A 455 -19.43 7.05 -6.27
CA GLY A 455 -20.10 6.10 -7.17
C GLY A 455 -19.16 5.42 -8.17
N SER A 456 -17.88 5.81 -8.21
CA SER A 456 -16.91 5.24 -9.14
C SER A 456 -16.61 3.77 -8.85
N MET A 457 -16.61 3.34 -7.59
CA MET A 457 -16.20 1.99 -7.22
C MET A 457 -17.07 0.91 -7.88
N LYS A 458 -18.39 1.08 -7.91
CA LYS A 458 -19.27 0.12 -8.59
C LYS A 458 -18.91 -0.01 -10.07
N LEU A 459 -18.69 1.12 -10.75
CA LEU A 459 -18.33 1.16 -12.16
C LEU A 459 -16.93 0.55 -12.42
N TRP A 460 -15.98 0.76 -11.51
CA TRP A 460 -14.67 0.11 -11.54
C TRP A 460 -14.78 -1.42 -11.37
N VAL A 461 -15.73 -1.92 -10.57
CA VAL A 461 -16.03 -3.36 -10.50
C VAL A 461 -16.63 -3.87 -11.81
N ASP A 462 -17.59 -3.14 -12.38
CA ASP A 462 -18.23 -3.51 -13.66
C ASP A 462 -17.19 -3.58 -14.80
N GLU A 463 -16.18 -2.69 -14.79
CA GLU A 463 -15.05 -2.67 -15.73
C GLU A 463 -13.90 -3.61 -15.37
N LYS A 464 -14.07 -4.45 -14.34
CA LYS A 464 -13.08 -5.44 -13.85
C LYS A 464 -11.75 -4.81 -13.42
N LEU A 465 -11.78 -3.54 -12.99
CA LEU A 465 -10.64 -2.81 -12.42
C LEU A 465 -10.52 -3.05 -10.92
N THR A 466 -11.65 -3.31 -10.25
CA THR A 466 -11.71 -3.73 -8.85
C THR A 466 -12.34 -5.13 -8.74
N ALA A 467 -11.91 -5.91 -7.75
CA ALA A 467 -12.54 -7.16 -7.39
C ALA A 467 -13.98 -6.96 -6.89
N LYS A 468 -14.78 -8.03 -6.91
CA LYS A 468 -16.18 -8.03 -6.44
C LYS A 468 -16.35 -7.81 -4.94
N ASP A 469 -15.26 -7.60 -4.21
CA ASP A 469 -15.30 -7.15 -2.82
C ASP A 469 -15.48 -5.62 -2.69
N TYR A 470 -15.50 -4.89 -3.81
CA TYR A 470 -15.67 -3.43 -3.88
C TYR A 470 -14.60 -2.66 -3.07
N MET A 471 -13.42 -3.25 -2.93
CA MET A 471 -12.31 -2.68 -2.18
C MET A 471 -10.96 -2.84 -2.90
N HIS A 472 -10.61 -4.04 -3.36
CA HIS A 472 -9.25 -4.32 -3.84
C HIS A 472 -9.12 -4.27 -5.36
N PHE A 473 -8.12 -3.53 -5.86
CA PHE A 473 -7.88 -3.48 -7.30
C PHE A 473 -7.44 -4.82 -7.89
N THR A 474 -7.89 -5.10 -9.11
CA THR A 474 -7.28 -6.11 -9.98
C THR A 474 -5.93 -5.60 -10.49
N TRP A 475 -5.15 -6.46 -11.16
CA TRP A 475 -3.89 -6.02 -11.80
C TRP A 475 -4.12 -4.92 -12.85
N LYS A 476 -5.24 -4.96 -13.57
CA LYS A 476 -5.60 -3.93 -14.55
C LYS A 476 -5.88 -2.59 -13.85
N GLY A 477 -6.73 -2.58 -12.81
CA GLY A 477 -7.02 -1.36 -12.05
C GLY A 477 -5.78 -0.80 -11.34
N THR A 478 -4.93 -1.69 -10.80
CA THR A 478 -3.65 -1.31 -10.18
C THR A 478 -2.77 -0.53 -11.14
N LYS A 479 -2.62 -0.99 -12.38
CA LYS A 479 -1.80 -0.30 -13.40
C LYS A 479 -2.35 1.09 -13.71
N ILE A 480 -3.66 1.20 -13.92
CA ILE A 480 -4.32 2.48 -14.23
C ILE A 480 -4.15 3.48 -13.09
N ILE A 481 -4.49 3.10 -11.86
CA ILE A 481 -4.40 4.03 -10.72
C ILE A 481 -2.95 4.44 -10.42
N SER A 482 -2.00 3.53 -10.62
CA SER A 482 -0.57 3.83 -10.48
C SER A 482 -0.09 4.81 -11.54
N GLU A 483 -0.59 4.67 -12.77
CA GLU A 483 -0.26 5.58 -13.86
C GLU A 483 -0.89 6.95 -13.68
N LEU A 484 -2.12 7.04 -13.20
CA LEU A 484 -2.75 8.31 -12.84
C LEU A 484 -1.93 9.05 -11.78
N PHE A 485 -1.53 8.36 -10.71
CA PHE A 485 -0.67 8.96 -9.68
C PHE A 485 0.69 9.39 -10.23
N PHE A 486 1.36 8.52 -11.00
CA PHE A 486 2.65 8.87 -11.58
C PHE A 486 2.54 10.06 -12.54
N THR A 487 1.49 10.12 -13.36
CA THR A 487 1.32 11.20 -14.34
C THR A 487 1.03 12.53 -13.64
N ALA A 488 0.21 12.52 -12.59
CA ALA A 488 0.02 13.70 -11.74
C ALA A 488 1.36 14.19 -11.17
N LEU A 489 2.11 13.28 -10.54
CA LEU A 489 3.43 13.59 -10.00
C LEU A 489 4.40 14.11 -11.08
N TYR A 490 4.44 13.47 -12.24
CA TYR A 490 5.29 13.88 -13.35
C TYR A 490 5.00 15.31 -13.80
N LEU A 491 3.72 15.63 -14.01
CA LEU A 491 3.31 16.95 -14.49
C LEU A 491 3.61 18.04 -13.47
N ASP A 492 3.56 17.74 -12.18
CA ASP A 492 3.92 18.67 -11.10
C ASP A 492 5.45 18.84 -10.97
N LEU A 493 6.24 17.86 -11.44
CA LEU A 493 7.71 17.87 -11.39
C LEU A 493 8.38 18.41 -12.66
N LYS A 494 7.64 18.63 -13.76
CA LYS A 494 8.20 19.23 -14.99
C LYS A 494 8.70 20.64 -14.66
N GLU A 495 9.88 21.02 -15.16
CA GLU A 495 10.26 22.43 -15.11
C GLU A 495 9.29 23.22 -15.98
N PRO A 496 8.83 24.42 -15.57
CA PRO A 496 8.18 25.31 -16.52
C PRO A 496 9.14 25.49 -17.70
N GLU A 497 8.65 25.34 -18.92
CA GLU A 497 9.48 25.64 -20.10
C GLU A 497 9.94 27.09 -19.95
N ASN A 498 11.26 27.29 -19.92
CA ASN A 498 11.81 28.62 -20.12
C ASN A 498 11.34 29.07 -21.51
N ASN A 499 10.37 29.98 -21.56
CA ASN A 499 10.11 30.76 -22.75
C ASN A 499 11.29 31.74 -22.92
N ASP A 500 12.45 31.21 -23.29
CA ASP A 500 13.61 31.98 -23.78
C ASP A 500 13.60 32.02 -25.32
N ASP A 501 12.40 32.11 -25.91
CA ASP A 501 12.17 32.46 -27.31
C ASP A 501 10.94 33.39 -27.39
N ALA A 502 11.13 34.66 -27.00
CA ALA A 502 10.26 35.79 -27.33
C ALA A 502 11.09 37.06 -27.55
#